data_AF-A0A815V181-F1
#
_entry.id   AF-A0A815V181-F1
#
_cell.length_a   1.000
_cell.length_b   1.000
_cell.length_c   1.000
_cell.angle_alpha   90.00
_cell.angle_beta   90.00
_cell.angle_gamma   90.00
#
_symmetry.space_group_name_H-M   'P 1'
#
loop_
_entity.id
_entity.type
_entity.pdbx_description
1 polymer ?
#
loop_
_entity_poly.entity_id
_entity_poly.type
_entity_poly.pdbx_seq_one_letter_code
_entity_poly.pdbx_strand_id
1 'polypeptide(L)'
;MDLIDSETLYFLLKNKYVLLCGDSIMRSIYKDIILLIQGQNRLLTTAELKAKLDDVDMLKLNDQLLAGDKKTNDTSYYEKRCYLTNTHLVKFVFLTRCLSGQMRNELREIEDKKSIPPDVILLNSAIWDITKYEQNSEKEYAQYLEECFRTIRSVIPPSTIVIWLTATPFAEDARGVLDETRFEKKRILRVRIFDINTFSSELAKKYNFQVIDLHYLLRKCAQYRCKDGMHYEALIHREITTHIAHYISCGMKKHSESQSQDNKDERTICDDVLKTMIDKIDYQISAYDREILSKRRPLIIDYDFMGNLNEKERDVLHLIDYYENKSFQ
;
A
#
# COMPACT_ATOMS: atom_id res chain seq x y z
N MET A 1 -10.60 15.26 7.78
CA MET A 1 -10.33 14.67 6.46
C MET A 1 -11.62 13.99 6.05
N ASP A 2 -12.13 14.31 4.87
CA ASP A 2 -13.38 13.71 4.40
C ASP A 2 -13.08 12.31 3.89
N LEU A 3 -13.56 11.31 4.63
CA LEU A 3 -13.35 9.90 4.31
C LEU A 3 -14.32 9.47 3.21
N ILE A 4 -13.90 8.52 2.38
CA ILE A 4 -14.79 7.98 1.36
C ILE A 4 -15.96 7.23 1.98
N ASP A 5 -17.15 7.50 1.42
CA ASP A 5 -18.37 6.80 1.74
C ASP A 5 -18.61 5.60 0.78
N SER A 6 -19.57 4.78 1.19
CA SER A 6 -19.97 3.54 0.55
C SER A 6 -20.57 3.75 -0.84
N GLU A 7 -21.39 4.78 -1.02
CA GLU A 7 -22.05 5.06 -2.31
C GLU A 7 -21.01 5.47 -3.35
N THR A 8 -20.11 6.38 -2.97
CA THR A 8 -19.01 6.85 -3.80
C THR A 8 -18.11 5.68 -4.23
N LEU A 9 -17.68 4.83 -3.28
CA LEU A 9 -16.81 3.69 -3.63
C LEU A 9 -17.56 2.62 -4.46
N TYR A 10 -18.83 2.35 -4.14
CA TYR A 10 -19.66 1.40 -4.88
C TYR A 10 -19.73 1.76 -6.36
N PHE A 11 -20.06 3.01 -6.68
CA PHE A 11 -20.17 3.46 -8.07
C PHE A 11 -18.80 3.54 -8.77
N LEU A 12 -17.75 3.98 -8.07
CA LEU A 12 -16.40 4.01 -8.62
C LEU A 12 -15.92 2.62 -9.09
N LEU A 13 -16.25 1.57 -8.33
CA LEU A 13 -15.81 0.20 -8.60
C LEU A 13 -16.87 -0.65 -9.30
N LYS A 14 -18.00 -0.06 -9.72
CA LYS A 14 -19.06 -0.79 -10.41
C LYS A 14 -18.58 -1.29 -11.78
N ASN A 15 -18.84 -2.57 -12.02
CA ASN A 15 -18.41 -3.37 -13.17
C ASN A 15 -16.87 -3.39 -13.34
N LYS A 16 -16.14 -3.33 -12.24
CA LYS A 16 -14.67 -3.40 -12.23
C LYS A 16 -14.18 -4.68 -11.57
N TYR A 17 -13.08 -5.18 -12.11
CA TYR A 17 -12.24 -6.18 -11.48
C TYR A 17 -11.05 -5.51 -10.79
N VAL A 18 -11.01 -5.56 -9.46
CA VAL A 18 -9.90 -5.09 -8.63
C VAL A 18 -9.11 -6.28 -8.07
N LEU A 19 -7.80 -6.30 -8.29
CA LEU A 19 -6.87 -7.29 -7.73
C LEU A 19 -5.96 -6.62 -6.69
N LEU A 20 -6.01 -7.08 -5.45
CA LEU A 20 -5.14 -6.65 -4.37
C LEU A 20 -4.10 -7.75 -4.10
N CYS A 21 -2.81 -7.42 -4.18
CA CYS A 21 -1.75 -8.34 -3.79
C CYS A 21 -0.87 -7.70 -2.73
N GLY A 22 -0.64 -8.42 -1.63
CA GLY A 22 0.30 -8.00 -0.60
C GLY A 22 0.07 -8.63 0.76
N ASP A 23 0.43 -7.93 1.82
CA ASP A 23 0.46 -8.48 3.17
C ASP A 23 -0.85 -8.27 3.96
N SER A 24 -0.77 -8.30 5.30
CA SER A 24 -1.92 -8.10 6.18
C SER A 24 -2.48 -6.68 6.18
N ILE A 25 -1.70 -5.67 5.79
CA ILE A 25 -2.20 -4.31 5.57
C ILE A 25 -3.11 -4.31 4.34
N MET A 26 -2.67 -4.95 3.25
CA MET A 26 -3.49 -5.12 2.04
C MET A 26 -4.75 -5.92 2.29
N ARG A 27 -4.69 -6.96 3.14
CA ARG A 27 -5.89 -7.69 3.58
C ARG A 27 -6.88 -6.79 4.34
N SER A 28 -6.38 -5.84 5.13
CA SER A 28 -7.24 -4.92 5.88
C SER A 28 -7.90 -3.89 4.97
N ILE A 29 -7.18 -3.41 3.95
CA ILE A 29 -7.71 -2.57 2.87
C ILE A 29 -8.79 -3.34 2.09
N TYR A 30 -8.53 -4.60 1.73
CA TYR A 30 -9.51 -5.47 1.06
C TYR A 30 -10.83 -5.57 1.85
N LYS A 31 -10.75 -5.80 3.17
CA LYS A 31 -11.92 -5.85 4.06
C LYS A 31 -12.70 -4.54 4.08
N ASP A 32 -12.00 -3.40 4.13
CA ASP A 32 -12.64 -2.09 4.18
C ASP A 32 -13.34 -1.75 2.84
N ILE A 33 -12.71 -2.11 1.71
CA ILE A 33 -13.32 -2.00 0.38
C ILE A 33 -14.61 -2.84 0.30
N ILE A 34 -14.59 -4.09 0.75
CA ILE A 34 -15.77 -4.96 0.73
C ILE A 34 -16.88 -4.38 1.61
N LEU A 35 -16.55 -3.97 2.84
CA LEU A 35 -17.50 -3.34 3.77
C LEU A 35 -18.23 -2.16 3.10
N LEU A 36 -17.48 -1.28 2.45
CA LEU A 36 -18.02 -0.12 1.74
C LEU A 36 -18.83 -0.51 0.51
N ILE A 37 -18.39 -1.44 -0.34
CA ILE A 37 -19.17 -1.90 -1.51
C ILE A 37 -20.47 -2.59 -1.06
N GLN A 38 -20.51 -3.18 0.14
CA GLN A 38 -21.72 -3.77 0.72
C GLN A 38 -22.72 -2.74 1.29
N GLY A 39 -22.52 -1.43 1.10
CA GLY A 39 -23.46 -0.42 1.59
C GLY A 39 -23.16 0.10 3.00
N GLN A 40 -22.07 -0.31 3.64
CA GLN A 40 -21.83 -0.04 5.06
C GLN A 40 -20.85 1.12 5.30
N ASN A 41 -21.38 2.27 5.69
CA ASN A 41 -20.62 3.50 6.01
C ASN A 41 -19.90 3.50 7.38
N ARG A 42 -19.86 2.38 8.10
CA ARG A 42 -19.13 2.26 9.37
C ARG A 42 -17.67 1.90 9.16
N LEU A 43 -16.85 2.01 10.20
CA LEU A 43 -15.51 1.43 10.22
C LEU A 43 -15.56 -0.07 10.57
N LEU A 44 -14.52 -0.80 10.18
CA LEU A 44 -14.28 -2.15 10.71
C LEU A 44 -14.03 -2.08 12.21
N THR A 45 -14.53 -3.07 12.95
CA THR A 45 -14.17 -3.26 14.35
C THR A 45 -12.77 -3.88 14.45
N THR A 46 -12.12 -3.75 15.61
CA THR A 46 -10.84 -4.40 15.89
C THR A 46 -10.92 -5.93 15.73
N ALA A 47 -12.06 -6.53 16.06
CA ALA A 47 -12.30 -7.95 15.89
C ALA A 47 -12.31 -8.32 14.39
N GLU A 48 -13.06 -7.58 13.57
CA GLU A 48 -13.14 -7.81 12.11
C GLU A 48 -11.79 -7.61 11.42
N LEU A 49 -10.98 -6.64 11.85
CA LEU A 49 -9.61 -6.47 11.33
C LEU A 49 -8.72 -7.68 11.63
N LYS A 50 -8.79 -8.21 12.85
CA LYS A 50 -7.95 -9.34 13.31
C LYS A 50 -8.40 -10.71 12.79
N ALA A 51 -9.71 -10.89 12.64
CA ALA A 51 -10.34 -12.12 12.21
C ALA A 51 -9.89 -12.56 10.81
N LYS A 52 -9.97 -13.85 10.49
CA LYS A 52 -10.02 -14.24 9.07
C LYS A 52 -11.40 -13.86 8.54
N LEU A 53 -11.51 -13.56 7.26
CA LEU A 53 -12.80 -13.20 6.66
C LEU A 53 -13.86 -14.31 6.83
N ASP A 54 -13.44 -15.58 6.95
CA ASP A 54 -14.32 -16.72 7.27
C ASP A 54 -14.89 -16.69 8.70
N ASP A 55 -14.31 -15.88 9.59
CA ASP A 55 -14.78 -15.69 10.97
C ASP A 55 -15.66 -14.43 11.11
N VAL A 56 -15.88 -13.69 10.02
CA VAL A 56 -16.68 -12.45 10.01
C VAL A 56 -17.93 -12.66 9.17
N ASP A 57 -19.04 -12.97 9.83
CA ASP A 57 -20.33 -13.28 9.16
C ASP A 57 -20.77 -12.23 8.14
N MET A 58 -20.48 -10.96 8.40
CA MET A 58 -20.86 -9.86 7.51
C MET A 58 -20.13 -9.90 6.16
N LEU A 59 -18.86 -10.32 6.16
CA LEU A 59 -18.05 -10.36 4.94
C LEU A 59 -18.27 -11.65 4.14
N LYS A 60 -18.85 -12.70 4.73
CA LYS A 60 -19.13 -13.98 4.05
C LYS A 60 -20.07 -13.85 2.86
N LEU A 61 -20.95 -12.85 2.85
CA LEU A 61 -21.92 -12.70 1.77
C LEU A 61 -21.19 -12.29 0.49
N ASN A 62 -21.02 -13.25 -0.42
CA ASN A 62 -20.34 -13.13 -1.72
C ASN A 62 -18.80 -13.14 -1.70
N ASP A 63 -18.17 -13.31 -0.54
CA ASP A 63 -16.73 -13.50 -0.40
C ASP A 63 -16.38 -14.98 -0.18
N GLN A 64 -15.36 -15.46 -0.88
CA GLN A 64 -14.93 -16.85 -0.84
C GLN A 64 -13.42 -16.95 -0.65
N LEU A 65 -13.00 -17.81 0.27
CA LEU A 65 -11.62 -18.29 0.34
C LEU A 65 -11.40 -19.28 -0.81
N LEU A 66 -10.70 -18.84 -1.85
CA LEU A 66 -10.38 -19.68 -3.02
C LEU A 66 -9.28 -20.68 -2.70
N ALA A 67 -8.32 -20.27 -1.86
CA ALA A 67 -7.32 -21.16 -1.31
C ALA A 67 -6.64 -20.50 -0.11
N GLY A 68 -6.18 -21.29 0.87
CA GLY A 68 -5.33 -20.77 1.93
C GLY A 68 -5.07 -21.75 3.05
N ASP A 69 -4.02 -21.47 3.82
CA ASP A 69 -3.54 -22.31 4.92
C ASP A 69 -3.96 -21.78 6.29
N LYS A 70 -3.70 -22.59 7.34
CA LYS A 70 -3.74 -22.08 8.72
C LYS A 70 -2.79 -20.88 8.84
N LYS A 71 -3.17 -19.88 9.64
CA LYS A 71 -2.36 -18.67 9.81
C LYS A 71 -1.00 -19.04 10.40
N THR A 72 0.05 -18.82 9.63
CA THR A 72 1.44 -18.97 10.07
C THR A 72 2.20 -17.68 9.79
N ASN A 73 3.27 -17.44 10.55
CA ASN A 73 4.18 -16.31 10.34
C ASN A 73 5.43 -16.76 9.57
N ASP A 74 5.25 -17.62 8.57
CA ASP A 74 6.31 -18.19 7.74
C ASP A 74 6.08 -17.91 6.25
N THR A 75 7.08 -18.21 5.45
CA THR A 75 7.10 -17.95 4.00
C THR A 75 6.20 -18.89 3.20
N SER A 76 5.66 -19.94 3.82
CA SER A 76 4.72 -20.89 3.19
C SER A 76 3.28 -20.42 3.29
N TYR A 77 2.98 -19.40 4.11
CA TYR A 77 1.62 -18.89 4.24
C TYR A 77 1.04 -18.44 2.90
N TYR A 78 -0.20 -18.85 2.67
CA TYR A 78 -0.94 -18.59 1.46
C TYR A 78 -2.40 -18.27 1.78
N GLU A 79 -2.94 -17.27 1.08
CA GLU A 79 -4.35 -16.88 1.14
C GLU A 79 -4.74 -16.20 -0.18
N LYS A 80 -5.76 -16.73 -0.85
CA LYS A 80 -6.39 -16.17 -2.05
C LYS A 80 -7.89 -16.08 -1.81
N ARG A 81 -8.45 -14.89 -2.02
CA ARG A 81 -9.87 -14.60 -1.77
C ARG A 81 -10.51 -13.89 -2.93
N CYS A 82 -11.83 -14.05 -3.05
CA CYS A 82 -12.62 -13.47 -4.11
C CYS A 82 -13.99 -13.05 -3.59
N TYR A 83 -14.25 -11.75 -3.63
CA TYR A 83 -15.56 -11.18 -3.48
C TYR A 83 -16.16 -10.97 -4.87
N LEU A 84 -17.30 -11.58 -5.15
CA LEU A 84 -17.94 -11.54 -6.46
C LEU A 84 -19.45 -11.33 -6.35
N THR A 85 -19.93 -10.24 -6.94
CA THR A 85 -21.35 -9.97 -7.17
C THR A 85 -21.63 -9.79 -8.66
N ASN A 86 -22.88 -9.51 -9.02
CA ASN A 86 -23.24 -9.18 -10.40
C ASN A 86 -22.53 -7.92 -10.94
N THR A 87 -22.01 -7.06 -10.07
CA THR A 87 -21.44 -5.76 -10.44
C THR A 87 -20.02 -5.53 -9.93
N HIS A 88 -19.47 -6.38 -9.07
CA HIS A 88 -18.15 -6.14 -8.48
C HIS A 88 -17.37 -7.44 -8.39
N LEU A 89 -16.10 -7.41 -8.81
CA LEU A 89 -15.15 -8.49 -8.60
C LEU A 89 -13.92 -7.91 -7.89
N VAL A 90 -13.68 -8.35 -6.65
CA VAL A 90 -12.51 -7.94 -5.88
C VAL A 90 -11.78 -9.19 -5.40
N LYS A 91 -10.55 -9.40 -5.87
CA LYS A 91 -9.69 -10.50 -5.41
C LYS A 91 -8.59 -9.98 -4.51
N PHE A 92 -8.23 -10.79 -3.52
CA PHE A 92 -7.08 -10.57 -2.66
C PHE A 92 -6.13 -11.76 -2.72
N VAL A 93 -4.83 -11.50 -2.87
CA VAL A 93 -3.77 -12.51 -2.86
C VAL A 93 -2.73 -12.10 -1.83
N PHE A 94 -2.56 -12.90 -0.79
CA PHE A 94 -1.52 -12.69 0.19
C PHE A 94 -0.16 -13.01 -0.41
N LEU A 95 0.78 -12.09 -0.30
CA LEU A 95 2.16 -12.25 -0.78
C LEU A 95 3.11 -12.33 0.41
N THR A 96 3.86 -13.43 0.48
CA THR A 96 5.09 -13.50 1.28
C THR A 96 6.30 -13.00 0.50
N ARG A 97 6.19 -12.92 -0.84
CA ARG A 97 7.19 -12.35 -1.75
C ARG A 97 6.53 -11.63 -2.93
N CYS A 98 7.17 -10.58 -3.45
CA CYS A 98 6.61 -9.77 -4.53
C CYS A 98 6.36 -10.59 -5.81
N LEU A 99 7.29 -11.48 -6.14
CA LEU A 99 7.21 -12.42 -7.25
C LEU A 99 7.14 -13.87 -6.76
N SER A 100 6.24 -14.11 -5.81
CA SER A 100 5.93 -15.43 -5.29
C SER A 100 5.33 -16.36 -6.35
N GLY A 101 5.25 -17.66 -6.06
CA GLY A 101 4.58 -18.63 -6.93
C GLY A 101 3.11 -18.25 -7.19
N GLN A 102 2.44 -17.66 -6.19
CA GLN A 102 1.07 -17.16 -6.30
C GLN A 102 0.98 -16.03 -7.33
N MET A 103 1.84 -15.01 -7.22
CA MET A 103 1.84 -13.90 -8.16
C MET A 103 2.13 -14.38 -9.59
N ARG A 104 3.09 -15.29 -9.74
CA ARG A 104 3.38 -15.91 -11.04
C ARG A 104 2.19 -16.69 -11.59
N ASN A 105 1.41 -17.36 -10.75
CA ASN A 105 0.21 -18.07 -11.17
C ASN A 105 -0.91 -17.11 -11.61
N GLU A 106 -1.17 -16.03 -10.87
CA GLU A 106 -2.16 -15.02 -11.29
C GLU A 106 -1.81 -14.42 -12.67
N LEU A 107 -0.54 -14.05 -12.86
CA LEU A 107 -0.08 -13.48 -14.13
C LEU A 107 -0.15 -14.51 -15.26
N ARG A 108 0.24 -15.78 -15.02
CA ARG A 108 0.12 -16.85 -16.01
C ARG A 108 -1.32 -17.14 -16.40
N GLU A 109 -2.27 -17.15 -15.45
CA GLU A 109 -3.68 -17.35 -15.77
C GLU A 109 -4.22 -16.26 -16.71
N ILE A 110 -3.74 -15.02 -16.56
CA ILE A 110 -4.10 -13.91 -17.45
C ILE A 110 -3.42 -14.06 -18.82
N GLU A 111 -2.12 -14.38 -18.84
CA GLU A 111 -1.34 -14.60 -20.07
C GLU A 111 -1.93 -15.73 -20.93
N ASP A 112 -2.31 -16.84 -20.29
CA ASP A 112 -2.97 -18.00 -20.91
C ASP A 112 -4.44 -17.74 -21.28
N LYS A 113 -4.97 -16.54 -21.02
CA LYS A 113 -6.38 -16.15 -21.23
C LYS A 113 -7.39 -17.02 -20.46
N LYS A 114 -6.97 -17.62 -19.36
CA LYS A 114 -7.82 -18.39 -18.43
C LYS A 114 -8.52 -17.48 -17.43
N SER A 115 -7.96 -16.30 -17.16
CA SER A 115 -8.59 -15.23 -16.38
C SER A 115 -8.64 -13.94 -17.21
N ILE A 116 -9.70 -13.15 -16.99
CA ILE A 116 -9.73 -11.77 -17.49
C ILE A 116 -8.68 -10.92 -16.75
N PRO A 117 -8.08 -9.90 -17.39
CA PRO A 117 -7.20 -8.97 -16.72
C PRO A 117 -8.00 -8.06 -15.75
N PRO A 118 -7.43 -7.67 -14.60
CA PRO A 118 -8.02 -6.67 -13.72
C PRO A 118 -8.11 -5.30 -14.38
N ASP A 119 -9.13 -4.50 -14.03
CA ASP A 119 -9.17 -3.07 -14.33
C ASP A 119 -8.20 -2.29 -13.43
N VAL A 120 -8.03 -2.77 -12.19
CA VAL A 120 -7.18 -2.15 -11.17
C VAL A 120 -6.34 -3.22 -10.47
N ILE A 121 -5.04 -2.97 -10.31
CA ILE A 121 -4.13 -3.78 -9.51
C ILE A 121 -3.53 -2.91 -8.40
N LEU A 122 -3.71 -3.31 -7.14
CA LEU A 122 -3.10 -2.68 -5.97
C LEU A 122 -2.01 -3.62 -5.42
N LEU A 123 -0.78 -3.13 -5.33
CA LEU A 123 0.39 -3.95 -5.01
C LEU A 123 1.16 -3.40 -3.81
N ASN A 124 1.51 -4.26 -2.87
CA ASN A 124 2.48 -4.00 -1.80
C ASN A 124 3.24 -5.29 -1.50
N SER A 125 4.56 -5.25 -1.33
CA SER A 125 5.33 -6.43 -0.94
C SER A 125 6.74 -6.08 -0.45
N ALA A 126 6.87 -5.24 0.58
CA ALA A 126 8.20 -4.83 1.07
C ALA A 126 8.56 -5.47 2.41
N ILE A 127 7.65 -5.49 3.39
CA ILE A 127 8.00 -5.95 4.75
C ILE A 127 8.38 -7.44 4.74
N TRP A 128 7.57 -8.31 4.12
CA TRP A 128 7.85 -9.75 4.10
C TRP A 128 9.12 -10.09 3.33
N ASP A 129 9.29 -9.54 2.13
CA ASP A 129 10.47 -9.77 1.28
C ASP A 129 11.79 -9.43 1.98
N ILE A 130 11.80 -8.37 2.78
CA ILE A 130 13.01 -7.90 3.44
C ILE A 130 13.26 -8.62 4.76
N THR A 131 12.19 -9.02 5.46
CA THR A 131 12.29 -9.48 6.87
C THR A 131 12.21 -10.99 7.06
N LYS A 132 11.77 -11.78 6.06
CA LYS A 132 11.62 -13.24 6.22
C LYS A 132 12.64 -14.10 5.49
N TYR A 133 13.40 -13.52 4.58
CA TYR A 133 14.38 -14.23 3.75
C TYR A 133 15.82 -14.04 4.28
N GLU A 134 16.76 -14.85 3.80
CA GLU A 134 18.13 -14.93 4.31
C GLU A 134 19.01 -13.71 3.94
N GLN A 135 20.31 -13.76 4.27
CA GLN A 135 21.28 -12.71 3.96
C GLN A 135 21.27 -12.39 2.45
N ASN A 136 21.23 -11.08 2.11
CA ASN A 136 21.00 -10.48 0.78
C ASN A 136 19.55 -10.29 0.33
N SER A 137 18.56 -10.42 1.24
CA SER A 137 17.14 -10.18 0.95
C SER A 137 16.85 -8.88 0.19
N GLU A 138 17.57 -7.78 0.46
CA GLU A 138 17.39 -6.50 -0.21
C GLU A 138 17.79 -6.51 -1.70
N LYS A 139 18.92 -7.13 -2.04
CA LYS A 139 19.38 -7.26 -3.43
C LYS A 139 18.47 -8.17 -4.23
N GLU A 140 18.10 -9.31 -3.63
CA GLU A 140 17.15 -10.22 -4.25
C GLU A 140 15.78 -9.56 -4.41
N TYR A 141 15.32 -8.83 -3.39
CA TYR A 141 14.07 -8.08 -3.47
C TYR A 141 14.07 -7.10 -4.63
N ALA A 142 15.14 -6.31 -4.79
CA ALA A 142 15.26 -5.38 -5.91
C ALA A 142 15.15 -6.10 -7.27
N GLN A 143 15.83 -7.24 -7.43
CA GLN A 143 15.77 -8.05 -8.65
C GLN A 143 14.36 -8.63 -8.89
N TYR A 144 13.75 -9.25 -7.89
CA TYR A 144 12.42 -9.85 -8.02
C TYR A 144 11.32 -8.80 -8.19
N LEU A 145 11.47 -7.62 -7.59
CA LEU A 145 10.51 -6.53 -7.78
C LEU A 145 10.57 -6.00 -9.21
N GLU A 146 11.77 -5.79 -9.76
CA GLU A 146 11.92 -5.36 -11.16
C GLU A 146 11.41 -6.43 -12.12
N GLU A 147 11.70 -7.71 -11.87
CA GLU A 147 11.12 -8.81 -12.64
C GLU A 147 9.59 -8.80 -12.55
N CYS A 148 9.02 -8.63 -11.36
CA CYS A 148 7.57 -8.58 -11.14
C CYS A 148 6.93 -7.44 -11.94
N PHE A 149 7.49 -6.23 -11.85
CA PHE A 149 6.95 -5.06 -12.53
C PHE A 149 7.03 -5.20 -14.05
N ARG A 150 8.14 -5.75 -14.55
CA ARG A 150 8.31 -6.09 -15.96
C ARG A 150 7.28 -7.13 -16.42
N THR A 151 7.07 -8.20 -15.66
CA THR A 151 6.09 -9.24 -16.01
C THR A 151 4.66 -8.71 -15.97
N ILE A 152 4.30 -7.91 -14.96
CA ILE A 152 2.99 -7.24 -14.93
C ILE A 152 2.81 -6.41 -16.21
N ARG A 153 3.81 -5.62 -16.59
CA ARG A 153 3.72 -4.77 -17.79
C ARG A 153 3.74 -5.54 -19.11
N SER A 154 4.27 -6.75 -19.16
CA SER A 154 4.20 -7.59 -20.37
C SER A 154 2.87 -8.33 -20.51
N VAL A 155 2.22 -8.67 -19.39
CA VAL A 155 1.00 -9.49 -19.38
C VAL A 155 -0.29 -8.65 -19.34
N ILE A 156 -0.27 -7.56 -18.58
CA ILE A 156 -1.47 -6.78 -18.27
C ILE A 156 -1.70 -5.68 -19.33
N PRO A 157 -2.96 -5.46 -19.79
CA PRO A 157 -3.26 -4.41 -20.76
C PRO A 157 -2.89 -3.00 -20.28
N PRO A 158 -2.47 -2.09 -21.18
CA PRO A 158 -2.15 -0.69 -20.83
C PRO A 158 -3.30 0.09 -20.20
N SER A 159 -4.55 -0.33 -20.41
CA SER A 159 -5.74 0.26 -19.79
C SER A 159 -5.90 -0.07 -18.30
N THR A 160 -5.09 -0.99 -17.78
CA THR A 160 -5.15 -1.39 -16.38
C THR A 160 -4.44 -0.37 -15.51
N ILE A 161 -5.14 0.12 -14.50
CA ILE A 161 -4.57 1.00 -13.49
C ILE A 161 -3.77 0.15 -12.51
N VAL A 162 -2.46 0.35 -12.43
CA VAL A 162 -1.61 -0.34 -11.46
C VAL A 162 -1.09 0.69 -10.46
N ILE A 163 -1.31 0.42 -9.17
CA ILE A 163 -0.94 1.29 -8.05
C ILE A 163 -0.01 0.51 -7.12
N TRP A 164 1.21 1.00 -6.98
CA TRP A 164 2.16 0.54 -5.96
C TRP A 164 1.93 1.30 -4.66
N LEU A 165 1.76 0.56 -3.56
CA LEU A 165 1.66 1.09 -2.21
C LEU A 165 2.96 0.75 -1.48
N THR A 166 3.67 1.76 -0.96
CA THR A 166 4.90 1.53 -0.19
C THR A 166 4.60 0.87 1.16
N ALA A 167 5.61 0.29 1.83
CA ALA A 167 5.42 -0.23 3.18
C ALA A 167 5.10 0.90 4.17
N THR A 168 4.10 0.66 5.02
CA THR A 168 3.73 1.56 6.12
C THR A 168 4.88 1.70 7.12
N PRO A 169 4.98 2.83 7.86
CA PRO A 169 5.93 2.92 8.95
C PRO A 169 5.49 1.97 10.09
N PHE A 170 6.45 1.42 10.82
CA PHE A 170 6.20 0.51 11.96
C PHE A 170 7.02 0.94 13.19
N ALA A 171 6.60 0.51 14.37
CA ALA A 171 7.18 0.90 15.64
C ALA A 171 8.56 0.31 15.87
N GLU A 172 9.39 0.98 16.66
CA GLU A 172 10.68 0.44 17.07
C GLU A 172 10.54 -0.89 17.82
N ASP A 173 9.47 -1.08 18.58
CA ASP A 173 9.19 -2.28 19.35
C ASP A 173 8.24 -3.27 18.63
N ALA A 174 7.96 -3.04 17.34
CA ALA A 174 6.98 -3.79 16.57
C ALA A 174 7.25 -5.31 16.55
N ARG A 175 6.19 -6.12 16.59
CA ARG A 175 6.23 -7.58 16.74
C ARG A 175 5.48 -8.27 15.61
N GLY A 176 5.72 -9.59 15.45
CA GLY A 176 4.95 -10.42 14.51
C GLY A 176 5.79 -10.92 13.34
N VAL A 177 5.65 -10.29 12.15
CA VAL A 177 6.41 -10.68 10.96
C VAL A 177 7.92 -10.45 11.15
N LEU A 178 8.30 -9.48 11.97
CA LEU A 178 9.68 -9.18 12.32
C LEU A 178 10.24 -10.30 13.22
N ASP A 179 11.23 -11.03 12.74
CA ASP A 179 11.96 -12.02 13.54
C ASP A 179 13.04 -11.31 14.38
N GLU A 180 12.79 -11.20 15.68
CA GLU A 180 13.67 -10.53 16.65
C GLU A 180 15.04 -11.19 16.77
N THR A 181 15.19 -12.45 16.32
CA THR A 181 16.45 -13.19 16.36
C THR A 181 17.35 -12.93 15.15
N ARG A 182 16.81 -12.35 14.06
CA ARG A 182 17.51 -12.22 12.77
C ARG A 182 17.99 -10.81 12.44
N PHE A 183 17.38 -9.78 13.01
CA PHE A 183 17.72 -8.39 12.66
C PHE A 183 18.39 -7.68 13.82
N GLU A 184 19.63 -7.23 13.58
CA GLU A 184 20.29 -6.26 14.43
C GLU A 184 19.45 -4.97 14.46
N LYS A 185 18.89 -4.66 15.64
CA LYS A 185 18.18 -3.43 16.01
C LYS A 185 17.10 -3.02 14.99
N LYS A 186 15.81 -3.22 15.33
CA LYS A 186 14.61 -2.80 14.55
C LYS A 186 14.68 -1.36 13.99
N ARG A 187 15.44 -0.47 14.64
CA ARG A 187 15.79 0.86 14.13
C ARG A 187 16.49 0.86 12.76
N ILE A 188 17.48 -0.01 12.55
CA ILE A 188 18.21 -0.17 11.28
C ILE A 188 17.24 -0.65 10.20
N LEU A 189 16.34 -1.58 10.55
CA LEU A 189 15.33 -2.07 9.62
C LEU A 189 14.36 -0.96 9.16
N ARG A 190 13.99 -0.01 10.03
CA ARG A 190 13.14 1.13 9.63
C ARG A 190 13.81 1.99 8.56
N VAL A 191 15.12 2.25 8.71
CA VAL A 191 15.89 3.00 7.70
C VAL A 191 15.96 2.21 6.39
N ARG A 192 16.26 0.91 6.45
CA ARG A 192 16.28 0.05 5.26
C ARG A 192 14.93 0.01 4.54
N ILE A 193 13.83 -0.10 5.28
CA ILE A 193 12.48 -0.08 4.70
C ILE A 193 12.18 1.26 4.05
N PHE A 194 12.66 2.37 4.62
CA PHE A 194 12.57 3.67 3.99
C PHE A 194 13.34 3.70 2.65
N ASP A 195 14.59 3.24 2.60
CA ASP A 195 15.39 3.18 1.37
C ASP A 195 14.72 2.31 0.30
N ILE A 196 14.16 1.17 0.72
CA ILE A 196 13.45 0.23 -0.13
C ILE A 196 12.14 0.82 -0.66
N ASN A 197 11.44 1.62 0.15
CA ASN A 197 10.25 2.36 -0.29
C ASN A 197 10.61 3.41 -1.34
N THR A 198 11.73 4.12 -1.16
CA THR A 198 12.25 5.07 -2.16
C THR A 198 12.59 4.35 -3.47
N PHE A 199 13.39 3.29 -3.40
CA PHE A 199 13.75 2.47 -4.57
C PHE A 199 12.52 1.93 -5.30
N SER A 200 11.61 1.29 -4.57
CA SER A 200 10.41 0.66 -5.17
C SER A 200 9.46 1.70 -5.78
N SER A 201 9.40 2.92 -5.22
CA SER A 201 8.62 4.03 -5.78
C SER A 201 9.20 4.52 -7.11
N GLU A 202 10.52 4.70 -7.19
CA GLU A 202 11.18 5.10 -8.45
C GLU A 202 11.07 4.01 -9.51
N LEU A 203 11.20 2.74 -9.10
CA LEU A 203 10.99 1.61 -9.98
C LEU A 203 9.55 1.55 -10.49
N ALA A 204 8.55 1.76 -9.63
CA ALA A 204 7.15 1.79 -10.02
C ALA A 204 6.89 2.87 -11.09
N LYS A 205 7.45 4.07 -10.92
CA LYS A 205 7.38 5.15 -11.91
C LYS A 205 8.03 4.78 -13.25
N LYS A 206 9.20 4.11 -13.24
CA LYS A 206 9.86 3.59 -14.46
C LYS A 206 8.96 2.67 -15.28
N TYR A 207 8.08 1.91 -14.61
CA TYR A 207 7.09 1.04 -15.25
C TYR A 207 5.70 1.70 -15.43
N ASN A 208 5.60 3.02 -15.31
CA ASN A 208 4.36 3.80 -15.42
C ASN A 208 3.26 3.33 -14.44
N PHE A 209 3.63 2.86 -13.25
CA PHE A 209 2.70 2.60 -12.16
C PHE A 209 2.44 3.89 -11.37
N GLN A 210 1.23 4.05 -10.85
CA GLN A 210 0.95 5.07 -9.86
C GLN A 210 1.56 4.65 -8.52
N VAL A 211 1.93 5.62 -7.67
CA VAL A 211 2.51 5.35 -6.34
C VAL A 211 1.70 6.06 -5.27
N ILE A 212 1.28 5.31 -4.26
CA ILE A 212 0.78 5.84 -2.98
C ILE A 212 1.86 5.57 -1.94
N ASP A 213 2.52 6.62 -1.47
CA ASP A 213 3.53 6.51 -0.43
C ASP A 213 2.86 6.42 0.95
N LEU A 214 2.55 5.19 1.38
CA LEU A 214 1.98 4.92 2.70
C LEU A 214 2.95 5.25 3.82
N HIS A 215 4.26 5.14 3.59
CA HIS A 215 5.27 5.49 4.57
C HIS A 215 5.16 6.97 4.96
N TYR A 216 5.09 7.83 3.93
CA TYR A 216 4.91 9.25 4.12
C TYR A 216 3.48 9.60 4.62
N LEU A 217 2.44 9.02 4.01
CA LEU A 217 1.04 9.31 4.36
C LEU A 217 0.78 9.08 5.85
N LEU A 218 1.28 7.97 6.41
CA LEU A 218 0.99 7.55 7.77
C LEU A 218 2.00 8.04 8.81
N ARG A 219 2.98 8.87 8.43
CA ARG A 219 4.04 9.35 9.36
C ARG A 219 3.49 10.10 10.58
N LYS A 220 2.29 10.68 10.49
CA LYS A 220 1.61 11.43 11.57
C LYS A 220 0.52 10.62 12.28
N CYS A 221 0.45 9.32 11.98
CA CYS A 221 -0.62 8.42 12.43
C CYS A 221 -0.11 7.38 13.43
N ALA A 222 1.05 7.61 14.05
CA ALA A 222 1.65 6.70 15.03
C ALA A 222 0.71 6.38 16.20
N GLN A 223 -0.10 7.34 16.65
CA GLN A 223 -1.10 7.20 17.70
C GLN A 223 -2.25 6.24 17.34
N TYR A 224 -2.49 5.99 16.05
CA TYR A 224 -3.52 5.06 15.57
C TYR A 224 -2.94 3.67 15.27
N ARG A 225 -1.69 3.41 15.69
CA ARG A 225 -1.04 2.12 15.51
C ARG A 225 -1.52 1.14 16.58
N CYS A 226 -1.77 -0.10 16.16
CA CYS A 226 -2.11 -1.18 17.06
C CYS A 226 -0.95 -1.51 18.01
N LYS A 227 -1.27 -2.17 19.12
CA LYS A 227 -0.30 -2.59 20.16
C LYS A 227 0.83 -3.50 19.66
N ASP A 228 0.69 -4.10 18.49
CA ASP A 228 1.75 -4.92 17.89
C ASP A 228 2.80 -4.07 17.15
N GLY A 229 2.59 -2.77 17.01
CA GLY A 229 3.52 -1.85 16.35
C GLY A 229 3.61 -2.03 14.84
N MET A 230 2.81 -2.91 14.22
CA MET A 230 2.83 -3.18 12.77
C MET A 230 1.54 -2.71 12.10
N HIS A 231 0.38 -2.98 12.71
CA HIS A 231 -0.92 -2.70 12.12
C HIS A 231 -1.49 -1.37 12.60
N TYR A 232 -2.54 -0.89 11.94
CA TYR A 232 -3.23 0.34 12.28
C TYR A 232 -4.70 0.08 12.60
N GLU A 233 -5.32 1.04 13.28
CA GLU A 233 -6.75 1.03 13.53
C GLU A 233 -7.56 1.20 12.22
N ALA A 234 -8.85 0.86 12.27
CA ALA A 234 -9.72 0.85 11.11
C ALA A 234 -9.85 2.22 10.42
N LEU A 235 -9.74 3.30 11.18
CA LEU A 235 -9.77 4.66 10.65
C LEU A 235 -8.65 4.89 9.62
N ILE A 236 -7.46 4.38 9.89
CA ILE A 236 -6.31 4.52 8.99
C ILE A 236 -6.50 3.68 7.74
N HIS A 237 -7.06 2.48 7.86
CA HIS A 237 -7.40 1.69 6.68
C HIS A 237 -8.44 2.41 5.80
N ARG A 238 -9.45 3.06 6.38
CA ARG A 238 -10.41 3.91 5.64
C ARG A 238 -9.76 5.10 4.96
N GLU A 239 -8.79 5.74 5.61
CA GLU A 239 -8.00 6.82 5.03
C GLU A 239 -7.19 6.34 3.82
N ILE A 240 -6.56 5.16 3.92
CA ILE A 240 -5.86 4.53 2.79
C ILE A 240 -6.84 4.20 1.65
N THR A 241 -8.00 3.60 1.95
CA THR A 241 -9.05 3.33 0.95
C THR A 241 -9.50 4.61 0.24
N THR A 242 -9.61 5.72 0.97
CA THR A 242 -9.95 7.03 0.40
C THR A 242 -8.90 7.50 -0.62
N HIS A 243 -7.61 7.36 -0.30
CA HIS A 243 -6.52 7.70 -1.22
C HIS A 243 -6.49 6.77 -2.43
N ILE A 244 -6.70 5.47 -2.23
CA ILE A 244 -6.80 4.49 -3.33
C ILE A 244 -7.91 4.89 -4.29
N ALA A 245 -9.10 5.20 -3.78
CA ALA A 245 -10.23 5.61 -4.61
C ALA A 245 -9.94 6.89 -5.42
N HIS A 246 -9.28 7.87 -4.79
CA HIS A 246 -8.83 9.07 -5.50
C HIS A 246 -7.90 8.74 -6.68
N TYR A 247 -6.88 7.91 -6.46
CA TYR A 247 -5.93 7.51 -7.51
C TYR A 247 -6.57 6.68 -8.62
N ILE A 248 -7.54 5.82 -8.28
CA ILE A 248 -8.34 5.09 -9.27
C ILE A 248 -9.15 6.09 -10.12
N SER A 249 -9.85 7.02 -9.49
CA SER A 249 -10.63 8.04 -10.20
C SER A 249 -9.77 8.88 -11.15
N CYS A 250 -8.58 9.31 -10.70
CA CYS A 250 -7.63 10.04 -11.54
C CYS A 250 -7.11 9.19 -12.72
N GLY A 251 -6.81 7.91 -12.46
CA GLY A 251 -6.38 6.98 -13.51
C GLY A 251 -7.46 6.76 -14.57
N MET A 252 -8.71 6.56 -14.15
CA MET A 252 -9.84 6.39 -15.06
C MET A 252 -10.06 7.64 -15.93
N LYS A 253 -9.98 8.84 -15.34
CA LYS A 253 -10.12 10.12 -16.07
C LYS A 253 -9.06 10.27 -17.18
N LYS A 254 -7.79 9.96 -16.88
CA LYS A 254 -6.71 10.00 -17.89
C LYS A 254 -6.96 9.06 -19.06
N HIS A 255 -7.51 7.87 -18.80
CA HIS A 255 -7.85 6.92 -19.86
C HIS A 255 -9.01 7.44 -20.74
N SER A 256 -10.06 8.03 -20.15
CA SER A 256 -11.14 8.63 -20.94
C SER A 256 -10.68 9.81 -21.80
N GLU A 257 -9.80 10.67 -21.28
CA GLU A 257 -9.25 11.82 -22.02
C GLU A 257 -8.34 11.40 -23.19
N SER A 258 -7.61 10.28 -23.02
CA SER A 258 -6.81 9.70 -24.10
C SER A 258 -7.64 9.12 -25.26
N GLN A 259 -8.97 9.04 -25.11
CA GLN A 259 -9.91 8.52 -26.12
C GLN A 259 -10.78 9.60 -26.77
N SER A 260 -10.65 10.88 -26.39
CA SER A 260 -11.42 11.99 -26.98
C SER A 260 -10.52 13.20 -27.24
N GLN A 261 -10.01 13.32 -28.45
CA GLN A 261 -9.37 14.53 -28.95
C GLN A 261 -10.44 15.48 -29.50
N ASP A 262 -10.92 16.38 -28.65
CA ASP A 262 -11.19 17.80 -28.98
C ASP A 262 -11.88 18.52 -27.80
N ASN A 263 -11.12 19.33 -27.05
CA ASN A 263 -11.45 20.74 -26.82
C ASN A 263 -10.33 21.45 -26.04
N LYS A 264 -9.92 22.62 -26.56
CA LYS A 264 -8.72 23.35 -26.14
C LYS A 264 -8.91 24.26 -24.92
N ASP A 265 -10.13 24.38 -24.40
CA ASP A 265 -10.46 25.37 -23.35
C ASP A 265 -10.48 24.79 -21.92
N GLU A 266 -10.32 23.46 -21.75
CA GLU A 266 -10.23 22.82 -20.42
C GLU A 266 -8.78 22.62 -19.93
N ARG A 267 -7.77 22.85 -20.79
CA ARG A 267 -6.35 22.69 -20.41
C ARG A 267 -5.93 23.61 -19.28
N THR A 268 -6.51 24.82 -19.20
CA THR A 268 -6.13 25.83 -18.20
C THR A 268 -6.56 25.46 -16.79
N ILE A 269 -7.65 24.69 -16.61
CA ILE A 269 -8.13 24.25 -15.29
C ILE A 269 -7.34 23.02 -14.79
N CYS A 270 -6.97 22.12 -15.70
CA CYS A 270 -6.15 20.96 -15.37
C CYS A 270 -4.68 21.33 -15.09
N ASP A 271 -4.13 22.33 -15.77
CA ASP A 271 -2.76 22.83 -15.50
C ASP A 271 -2.67 23.46 -14.11
N ASP A 272 -3.72 24.14 -13.62
CA ASP A 272 -3.75 24.72 -12.27
C ASP A 272 -3.87 23.65 -11.16
N VAL A 273 -4.63 22.57 -11.38
CA VAL A 273 -4.73 21.45 -10.43
C VAL A 273 -3.45 20.60 -10.43
N LEU A 274 -2.86 20.37 -11.59
CA LEU A 274 -1.59 19.64 -11.73
C LEU A 274 -0.42 20.45 -11.16
N LYS A 275 -0.39 21.78 -11.33
CA LYS A 275 0.56 22.68 -10.67
C LYS A 275 0.36 22.72 -9.16
N THR A 276 -0.88 22.70 -8.68
CA THR A 276 -1.19 22.54 -7.24
C THR A 276 -0.75 21.17 -6.68
N MET A 277 -0.73 20.11 -7.49
CA MET A 277 -0.26 18.78 -7.10
C MET A 277 1.27 18.62 -7.19
N ILE A 278 1.92 19.25 -8.18
CA ILE A 278 3.38 19.28 -8.34
C ILE A 278 4.02 20.15 -7.24
N ASP A 279 3.43 21.31 -6.93
CA ASP A 279 3.86 22.15 -5.81
C ASP A 279 3.67 21.43 -4.47
N LYS A 280 2.64 20.57 -4.33
CA LYS A 280 2.40 19.73 -3.13
C LYS A 280 3.40 18.60 -2.95
N ILE A 281 4.12 18.17 -3.98
CA ILE A 281 5.18 17.14 -3.90
C ILE A 281 6.50 17.75 -3.37
N ASP A 282 6.74 19.04 -3.61
CA ASP A 282 7.82 19.81 -2.97
C ASP A 282 7.40 20.44 -1.62
N TYR A 283 6.09 20.61 -1.36
CA TYR A 283 5.53 21.08 -0.07
C TYR A 283 5.34 20.00 1.02
N GLN A 284 5.81 18.77 0.78
CA GLN A 284 5.53 17.60 1.63
C GLN A 284 6.13 17.66 3.06
N ILE A 285 6.94 18.66 3.39
CA ILE A 285 7.25 19.00 4.78
C ILE A 285 6.45 20.26 5.11
N SER A 286 5.35 20.10 5.85
CA SER A 286 4.49 21.22 6.25
C SER A 286 5.28 22.26 7.05
N ALA A 287 4.79 23.51 7.13
CA ALA A 287 5.44 24.54 7.95
C ALA A 287 5.70 24.08 9.40
N TYR A 288 4.76 23.31 9.96
CA TYR A 288 4.89 22.69 11.28
C TYR A 288 5.96 21.59 11.31
N ASP A 289 6.07 20.77 10.25
CA ASP A 289 7.15 19.77 10.15
C ASP A 289 8.52 20.48 10.07
N ARG A 290 8.64 21.61 9.34
CA ARG A 290 9.87 22.43 9.29
C ARG A 290 10.21 23.05 10.64
N GLU A 291 9.20 23.44 11.41
CA GLU A 291 9.39 23.93 12.78
C GLU A 291 9.91 22.83 13.71
N ILE A 292 9.40 21.60 13.60
CA ILE A 292 9.92 20.44 14.34
C ILE A 292 11.40 20.20 14.00
N LEU A 293 11.70 20.12 12.71
CA LEU A 293 13.05 19.83 12.20
C LEU A 293 14.07 20.91 12.60
N SER A 294 13.65 22.16 12.75
CA SER A 294 14.52 23.26 13.22
C SER A 294 14.73 23.29 14.74
N LYS A 295 13.80 22.73 15.54
CA LYS A 295 13.85 22.75 17.01
C LYS A 295 14.41 21.49 17.66
N ARG A 296 14.27 20.33 17.01
CA ARG A 296 14.72 19.02 17.54
C ARG A 296 15.45 18.23 16.44
N ARG A 297 16.78 18.28 16.44
CA ARG A 297 17.58 17.19 15.87
C ARG A 297 17.87 16.19 17.00
N PRO A 298 17.35 14.96 16.94
CA PRO A 298 17.54 14.00 18.03
C PRO A 298 19.03 13.72 18.29
N LEU A 299 19.44 13.83 19.55
CA LEU A 299 20.81 13.57 20.04
C LEU A 299 21.19 12.09 20.03
N ILE A 300 20.25 11.19 19.75
CA ILE A 300 20.42 9.73 19.91
C ILE A 300 19.89 9.03 18.66
N ILE A 301 20.41 9.36 17.48
CA ILE A 301 20.37 8.49 16.31
C ILE A 301 21.82 8.25 15.92
N ASP A 302 22.23 7.00 15.83
CA ASP A 302 23.59 6.61 15.50
C ASP A 302 23.96 7.19 14.12
N TYR A 303 24.73 8.27 14.13
CA TYR A 303 25.01 9.11 12.95
C TYR A 303 25.76 8.34 11.85
N ASP A 304 26.46 7.26 12.23
CA ASP A 304 27.21 6.43 11.29
C ASP A 304 26.29 5.71 10.28
N PHE A 305 25.02 5.47 10.62
CA PHE A 305 24.07 4.81 9.71
C PHE A 305 23.33 5.78 8.77
N MET A 306 23.19 7.06 9.14
CA MET A 306 22.52 8.07 8.31
C MET A 306 23.45 8.74 7.29
N GLY A 307 24.75 8.43 7.29
CA GLY A 307 25.73 9.05 6.39
C GLY A 307 25.41 8.89 4.90
N ASN A 308 24.67 7.83 4.53
CA ASN A 308 24.26 7.56 3.16
C ASN A 308 22.91 8.23 2.77
N LEU A 309 22.20 8.83 3.73
CA LEU A 309 20.91 9.47 3.50
C LEU A 309 21.07 10.95 3.16
N ASN A 310 20.33 11.42 2.17
CA ASN A 310 20.22 12.84 1.88
C ASN A 310 19.39 13.56 2.97
N GLU A 311 19.40 14.89 2.95
CA GLU A 311 18.75 15.70 4.00
C GLU A 311 17.23 15.45 4.09
N LYS A 312 16.55 15.31 2.94
CA LYS A 312 15.10 15.07 2.88
C LYS A 312 14.73 13.71 3.49
N GLU A 313 15.56 12.70 3.26
CA GLU A 313 15.37 11.35 3.79
C GLU A 313 15.55 11.31 5.32
N ARG A 314 16.56 12.04 5.82
CA ARG A 314 16.76 12.22 7.27
C ARG A 314 15.59 12.95 7.91
N ASP A 315 15.06 13.99 7.27
CA ASP A 315 13.93 14.74 7.76
C ASP A 315 12.67 13.89 7.92
N VAL A 316 12.36 13.00 6.97
CA VAL A 316 11.19 12.11 7.08
C VAL A 316 11.35 11.14 8.25
N LEU A 317 12.53 10.55 8.42
CA LEU A 317 12.80 9.65 9.55
C LEU A 317 12.72 10.40 10.89
N HIS A 318 13.22 11.63 10.97
CA HIS A 318 13.09 12.48 12.16
C HIS A 318 11.64 12.82 12.49
N LEU A 319 10.80 13.07 11.48
CA LEU A 319 9.39 13.32 11.71
C LEU A 319 8.68 12.07 12.24
N ILE A 320 8.96 10.89 11.68
CA ILE A 320 8.40 9.62 12.18
C ILE A 320 8.78 9.41 13.65
N ASP A 321 10.06 9.54 13.98
CA ASP A 321 10.56 9.42 15.36
C ASP A 321 9.91 10.45 16.30
N TYR A 322 9.77 11.69 15.85
CA TYR A 322 9.08 12.74 16.62
C TYR A 322 7.61 12.39 16.90
N TYR A 323 6.84 12.00 15.89
CA TYR A 323 5.41 11.70 16.05
C TYR A 323 5.17 10.43 16.87
N GLU A 324 6.08 9.45 16.80
CA GLU A 324 6.06 8.29 17.69
C GLU A 324 6.29 8.69 19.15
N ASN A 325 7.35 9.45 19.44
CA ASN A 325 7.68 9.85 20.82
C ASN A 325 6.68 10.86 21.42
N LYS A 326 6.04 11.70 20.59
CA LYS A 326 4.99 12.62 21.03
C LYS A 326 3.73 11.88 21.49
N SER A 327 3.44 10.70 20.93
CA SER A 327 2.24 9.93 21.26
C SER A 327 2.27 9.35 22.69
N PHE A 328 3.41 9.45 23.39
CA PHE A 328 3.63 8.99 24.76
C PHE A 328 3.80 10.13 25.80
N GLN A 329 3.65 11.39 25.38
CA GLN A 329 3.63 12.59 26.24
C GLN A 329 2.22 13.17 26.27
#